data_AF-A0AAE1VT08-F1
#
_entry.id   AF-A0AAE1VT08-F1
#
_cell.length_a   1.000
_cell.length_b   1.000
_cell.length_c   1.000
_cell.angle_alpha   90.00
_cell.angle_beta   90.00
_cell.angle_gamma   90.00
#
_symmetry.space_group_name_H-M   'P 1'
#
loop_
_entity.id
_entity.type
_entity.pdbx_description
1 polymer ?
#
loop_
_entity_poly.entity_id
_entity_poly.type
_entity_poly.pdbx_seq_one_letter_code
_entity_poly.pdbx_strand_id
1 'polypeptide(L)'
;MTQPRFPVEHPSRFVIKDSDCQPLQPGIWYYKIAEGDHVLFVVNRERAGVQFDLIYDSIFERCRKHVLRKTTTLPNQVPPE
;
A
#
# COMPACT_ATOMS: atom_id res chain seq x y z
N MET A 1 18.27 -4.94 -26.50
CA MET A 1 17.53 -3.70 -26.18
C MET A 1 18.03 -2.60 -27.10
N THR A 2 17.21 -2.13 -28.06
CA THR A 2 17.70 -1.29 -29.18
C THR A 2 17.21 0.16 -29.17
N GLN A 3 16.48 0.62 -28.13
CA GLN A 3 16.23 2.04 -27.87
C GLN A 3 15.65 2.25 -26.46
N PRO A 4 15.89 3.41 -25.80
CA PRO A 4 15.18 3.78 -24.58
C PRO A 4 13.68 3.87 -24.86
N ARG A 5 12.87 3.17 -24.07
CA ARG A 5 11.42 3.32 -24.08
C ARG A 5 11.01 4.08 -22.83
N PHE A 6 10.07 5.00 -22.96
CA PHE A 6 9.39 5.52 -21.79
C PHE A 6 8.66 4.37 -21.08
N PRO A 7 8.76 4.28 -19.75
CA PRO A 7 7.98 3.29 -19.00
C PRO A 7 6.50 3.58 -19.19
N VAL A 8 5.71 2.51 -19.37
CA VAL A 8 4.26 2.61 -19.32
C VAL A 8 3.84 2.74 -17.87
N GLU A 9 2.87 3.62 -17.60
CA GLU A 9 2.32 3.78 -16.25
C GLU A 9 1.68 2.47 -15.78
N HIS A 10 1.98 2.10 -14.54
CA HIS A 10 1.45 0.88 -13.95
C HIS A 10 -0.02 1.07 -13.55
N PRO A 11 -0.90 0.06 -13.71
CA PRO A 11 -2.27 0.12 -13.21
C PRO A 11 -2.32 0.53 -11.73
N SER A 12 -3.08 1.58 -11.43
CA SER A 12 -3.18 2.15 -10.08
C SER A 12 -4.62 2.54 -9.70
N ARG A 13 -4.90 2.63 -8.40
CA ARG A 13 -6.19 3.05 -7.84
C ARG A 13 -5.99 3.91 -6.60
N PHE A 14 -6.64 5.07 -6.57
CA PHE A 14 -6.67 5.94 -5.41
C PHE A 14 -7.60 5.40 -4.31
N VAL A 15 -7.13 5.38 -3.07
CA VAL A 15 -7.90 4.90 -1.91
C VAL A 15 -8.41 6.07 -1.09
N ILE A 16 -9.73 6.26 -1.10
CA ILE A 16 -10.42 7.36 -0.41
C ILE A 16 -10.64 7.05 1.09
N LYS A 17 -10.97 5.80 1.43
CA LYS A 17 -11.26 5.37 2.81
C LYS A 17 -10.39 4.18 3.21
N ASP A 18 -9.69 4.30 4.32
CA ASP A 18 -8.91 3.19 4.92
C ASP A 18 -9.77 2.22 5.73
N SER A 19 -10.98 2.66 6.14
CA SER A 19 -11.92 1.85 6.94
C SER A 19 -12.41 0.62 6.20
N ASP A 20 -12.61 0.75 4.89
CA ASP A 20 -13.15 -0.30 4.05
C ASP A 20 -11.95 -1.05 3.48
N CYS A 21 -11.51 -2.12 4.15
CA CYS A 21 -10.49 -3.02 3.62
C CYS A 21 -11.02 -3.78 2.40
N GLN A 22 -11.17 -3.05 1.29
CA GLN A 22 -11.58 -3.53 -0.02
C GLN A 22 -10.59 -4.60 -0.51
N PRO A 23 -11.06 -5.66 -1.16
CA PRO A 23 -10.17 -6.69 -1.67
C PRO A 23 -9.13 -6.09 -2.63
N LEU A 24 -7.84 -6.25 -2.28
CA LEU A 24 -6.72 -5.80 -3.12
C LEU A 24 -6.38 -6.89 -4.14
N GLN A 25 -6.33 -6.50 -5.41
CA GLN A 25 -5.94 -7.38 -6.51
C GLN A 25 -4.41 -7.36 -6.71
N PRO A 26 -3.78 -8.52 -6.95
CA PRO A 26 -2.38 -8.56 -7.36
C PRO A 26 -2.16 -7.76 -8.66
N GLY A 27 -1.00 -7.10 -8.78
CA GLY A 27 -0.66 -6.35 -10.01
C GLY A 27 -1.39 -5.01 -10.17
N ILE A 28 -2.02 -4.47 -9.12
CA ILE A 28 -2.56 -3.10 -9.10
C ILE A 28 -1.93 -2.32 -7.94
N TRP A 29 -1.50 -1.09 -8.20
CA TRP A 29 -0.95 -0.20 -7.17
C TRP A 29 -2.06 0.59 -6.49
N TYR A 30 -2.30 0.32 -5.22
CA TYR A 30 -3.26 1.07 -4.42
C TYR A 30 -2.53 2.14 -3.64
N TYR A 31 -2.87 3.40 -3.86
CA TYR A 31 -2.17 4.53 -3.25
C TYR A 31 -3.13 5.48 -2.54
N LYS A 32 -2.61 6.16 -1.52
CA LYS A 32 -3.27 7.25 -0.82
C LYS A 32 -2.25 8.38 -0.70
N ILE A 33 -2.72 9.61 -0.88
CA ILE A 33 -1.90 10.80 -0.68
C ILE A 33 -1.95 11.13 0.81
N ALA A 34 -0.78 11.22 1.43
CA ALA A 34 -0.61 11.74 2.78
C ALA A 34 0.09 13.10 2.66
N GLU A 35 -0.48 14.14 3.27
CA GLU A 35 0.11 15.47 3.26
C GLU A 35 1.12 15.65 4.38
N GLY A 36 2.23 16.32 4.06
CA GLY A 36 3.22 16.86 5.00
C GLY A 36 4.66 16.70 4.51
N ASP A 37 5.61 16.99 5.40
CA ASP A 37 7.01 17.20 5.03
C ASP A 37 7.79 15.88 4.86
N HIS A 38 8.41 15.71 3.69
CA HIS A 38 9.08 14.47 3.30
C HIS A 38 10.20 14.05 4.27
N VAL A 39 10.91 15.01 4.86
CA VAL A 39 12.02 14.74 5.80
C VAL A 39 11.48 14.25 7.13
N LEU A 40 10.42 14.90 7.63
CA LEU A 40 9.70 14.46 8.83
C LEU A 40 9.11 13.06 8.64
N PHE A 41 8.54 12.78 7.46
CA PHE A 41 7.89 11.51 7.15
C PHE A 41 8.84 10.30 7.08
N VAL A 42 10.03 10.47 6.50
CA VAL A 42 10.90 9.34 6.15
C VAL A 42 12.06 9.18 7.13
N VAL A 43 12.58 10.27 7.70
CA VAL A 43 13.94 10.26 8.28
C VAL A 43 13.96 10.44 9.79
N ASN A 44 12.97 11.12 10.39
CA ASN A 44 13.10 11.53 11.78
C ASN A 44 11.80 11.40 12.58
N ARG A 45 11.62 10.22 13.20
CA ARG A 45 10.54 9.95 14.15
C ARG A 45 10.52 10.96 15.31
N GLU A 46 11.68 11.34 15.84
CA GLU A 46 11.76 12.28 16.98
C GLU A 46 11.21 13.66 16.64
N ARG A 47 11.43 14.12 15.40
CA ARG A 47 10.92 15.42 14.91
C ARG A 47 9.48 15.34 14.43
N ALA A 48 9.07 14.25 13.82
CA ALA A 48 7.70 14.06 13.31
C ALA A 48 6.70 13.72 14.41
N GLY A 49 7.20 13.20 15.54
CA GLY A 49 6.41 12.91 16.72
C GLY A 49 5.21 12.03 16.40
N VAL A 50 4.05 12.42 16.93
CA VAL A 50 2.80 11.64 16.87
C VAL A 50 2.30 11.41 15.44
N GLN A 51 2.59 12.31 14.49
CA GLN A 51 2.14 12.16 13.10
C GLN A 51 2.77 10.93 12.44
N PHE A 52 4.05 10.67 12.71
CA PHE A 52 4.74 9.48 12.22
C PHE A 52 4.07 8.21 12.73
N ASP A 53 3.85 8.12 14.05
CA ASP A 53 3.28 6.94 14.69
C ASP A 53 1.85 6.66 14.17
N LEU A 54 0.99 7.68 14.06
CA LEU A 54 -0.37 7.54 13.53
C LEU A 54 -0.42 6.98 12.10
N ILE A 55 0.52 7.41 11.25
CA ILE A 55 0.56 6.99 9.85
C ILE A 55 1.05 5.55 9.72
N TYR A 56 2.13 5.19 10.40
CA TYR A 56 2.60 3.80 10.39
C TYR A 56 1.61 2.84 11.04
N ASP A 57 0.96 3.25 12.13
CA ASP A 57 -0.11 2.46 12.77
C ASP A 57 -1.26 2.19 11.80
N SER A 58 -1.70 3.22 11.06
CA SER A 58 -2.77 3.08 10.05
C SER A 58 -2.38 2.11 8.93
N ILE A 59 -1.12 2.15 8.45
CA ILE A 59 -0.61 1.25 7.42
C ILE A 59 -0.59 -0.18 7.94
N PHE A 60 -0.01 -0.41 9.12
CA PHE A 60 0.12 -1.75 9.69
C PHE A 60 -1.24 -2.35 10.05
N GLU A 61 -2.17 -1.55 10.59
CA GLU A 61 -3.53 -2.00 10.85
C GLU A 61 -4.20 -2.50 9.57
N ARG A 62 -4.04 -1.77 8.46
CA ARG A 62 -4.57 -2.14 7.16
C ARG A 62 -3.92 -3.41 6.61
N CYS A 63 -2.59 -3.52 6.70
CA CYS A 63 -1.88 -4.73 6.31
C CYS A 63 -2.39 -5.96 7.08
N ARG A 64 -2.56 -5.84 8.40
CA ARG A 64 -3.11 -6.91 9.26
C ARG A 64 -4.52 -7.31 8.81
N LYS A 65 -5.40 -6.35 8.56
CA LYS A 65 -6.77 -6.63 8.06
C LYS A 65 -6.76 -7.37 6.73
N HIS A 66 -5.83 -7.06 5.82
CA HIS A 66 -5.70 -7.76 4.53
C HIS A 66 -5.13 -9.18 4.66
N VAL A 67 -4.19 -9.41 5.58
CA VAL A 67 -3.67 -10.75 5.87
C VAL A 67 -4.78 -11.63 6.44
N LEU A 68 -5.54 -11.11 7.41
CA LEU A 68 -6.65 -11.84 8.05
C LEU A 68 -7.81 -12.16 7.08
N ARG A 69 -8.10 -11.27 6.13
CA ARG A 69 -9.20 -11.46 5.16
C ARG A 69 -8.83 -12.34 3.97
N LYS A 70 -7.54 -12.57 3.70
CA LYS A 70 -7.11 -13.50 2.66
C LYS A 70 -6.99 -14.90 3.24
N THR A 71 -7.88 -15.81 2.82
CA THR A 71 -7.48 -17.22 2.69
C THR A 71 -6.25 -17.22 1.78
N THR A 72 -5.10 -17.63 2.30
CA THR A 72 -3.81 -17.47 1.64
C THR A 72 -3.81 -18.21 0.31
N THR A 73 -4.15 -17.55 -0.79
CA THR A 73 -3.80 -18.04 -2.12
C THR A 73 -2.31 -17.76 -2.25
N LEU A 74 -1.52 -18.71 -1.77
CA LEU A 74 -0.09 -18.81 -2.07
C LEU A 74 0.05 -18.63 -3.59
N PRO A 75 1.07 -17.88 -4.06
CA PRO A 75 1.37 -17.88 -5.47
C PRO A 75 1.61 -19.35 -5.86
N ASN A 76 0.81 -19.87 -6.78
CA ASN A 76 0.72 -21.27 -7.27
C ASN A 76 -0.39 -22.18 -6.71
N GLN A 77 -1.34 -21.69 -5.91
CA GLN A 77 -2.53 -22.51 -5.59
C GLN A 77 -3.65 -22.25 -6.59
N VAL A 78 -3.92 -23.24 -7.44
CA VAL A 78 -5.09 -23.27 -8.34
C VAL A 78 -6.33 -23.37 -7.44
N PRO A 79 -7.33 -22.48 -7.58
CA PRO A 79 -8.59 -22.60 -6.85
C PRO A 79 -9.26 -23.95 -7.18
N PRO A 80 -9.85 -24.66 -6.21
CA PRO A 80 -10.66 -25.84 -6.52
C PRO A 80 -11.91 -25.41 -7.31
N GLU A 81 -12.28 -26.22 -8.30
CA GLU A 81 -13.45 -26.04 -9.19
C GLU A 81 -14.77 -25.88 -8.44
#